data_AF-A0A357MXS6-F1
#
_entry.id   AF-A0A357MXS6-F1
#
_cell.length_a   1.000
_cell.length_b   1.000
_cell.length_c   1.000
_cell.angle_alpha   90.00
_cell.angle_beta   90.00
_cell.angle_gamma   90.00
#
_symmetry.space_group_name_H-M   'P 1'
#
loop_
_entity.id
_entity.type
_entity.pdbx_description
1 polymer ?
#
loop_
_entity_poly.entity_id
_entity_poly.type
_entity_poly.pdbx_seq_one_letter_code
_entity_poly.pdbx_strand_id
1 'polypeptide(L)' 'MDPVYLLVAVGAIVAGFVQGLSGFAFGMVAMSFWAWGLDPRLAAALSVFGALTGQLLAVFTVRRGF' A
#
# COMPACT_ATOMS: atom_id res chain seq x y z
N MET A 1 6.10 -18.72 -10.26
CA MET A 1 5.85 -17.50 -9.48
C MET A 1 5.79 -17.91 -8.02
N ASP A 2 6.70 -17.44 -7.18
CA ASP A 2 6.63 -17.71 -5.74
C ASP A 2 5.32 -17.14 -5.16
N PRO A 3 4.63 -17.88 -4.27
CA PRO A 3 3.38 -17.44 -3.63
C PRO A 3 3.49 -16.07 -2.96
N VAL A 4 4.70 -15.69 -2.54
CA VAL A 4 5.04 -14.39 -1.95
C VAL A 4 4.66 -13.23 -2.87
N TYR A 5 4.89 -13.33 -4.18
CA TYR A 5 4.56 -12.24 -5.11
C TYR A 5 3.05 -12.00 -5.20
N LEU A 6 2.25 -13.06 -5.16
CA LEU A 6 0.79 -12.95 -5.15
C LEU A 6 0.31 -12.30 -3.85
N LEU A 7 0.88 -12.68 -2.70
CA LEU A 7 0.54 -12.09 -1.40
C LEU A 7 0.86 -10.59 -1.36
N VAL A 8 2.03 -10.20 -1.87
CA VAL A 8 2.44 -8.79 -1.99
C VAL A 8 1.46 -8.03 -2.89
N ALA A 9 1.18 -8.55 -4.08
CA ALA A 9 0.32 -7.89 -5.06
C ALA A 9 -1.11 -7.67 -4.52
N VAL A 10 -1.71 -8.69 -3.92
CA VAL A 10 -3.07 -8.60 -3.36
C VAL A 10 -3.13 -7.54 -2.26
N GLY A 11 -2.21 -7.57 -1.30
CA GLY A 11 -2.16 -6.57 -0.23
C GLY A 11 -1.95 -5.15 -0.77
N ALA A 12 -1.07 -4.97 -1.75
CA ALA A 12 -0.79 -3.67 -2.35
C ALA A 12 -2.00 -3.10 -3.13
N ILE A 13 -2.73 -3.95 -3.87
CA ILE A 13 -3.92 -3.53 -4.62
C ILE A 13 -5.01 -3.02 -3.66
N VAL A 14 -5.33 -3.81 -2.64
CA VAL A 14 -6.39 -3.46 -1.67
C VAL A 14 -5.97 -2.23 -0.85
N ALA A 15 -4.72 -2.18 -0.39
CA ALA A 15 -4.20 -1.05 0.37
C ALA A 15 -4.13 0.23 -0.45
N GLY A 16 -3.71 0.17 -1.72
CA GLY A 16 -3.67 1.31 -2.63
C GLY A 16 -5.06 1.88 -2.91
N PHE A 17 -6.06 1.01 -3.09
CA PHE A 17 -7.45 1.43 -3.25
C PHE A 17 -7.96 2.18 -2.01
N VAL A 18 -7.80 1.61 -0.81
CA VAL A 18 -8.26 2.26 0.42
C VAL A 18 -7.48 3.55 0.71
N GLN A 19 -6.18 3.58 0.43
CA GLN A 19 -5.39 4.81 0.53
C GLN A 19 -5.89 5.88 -0.45
N GLY A 20 -6.30 5.52 -1.66
CA GLY A 20 -6.90 6.47 -2.61
C GLY A 20 -8.21 7.08 -2.13
N LEU A 21 -8.99 6.36 -1.33
CA LEU A 21 -10.23 6.84 -0.72
C LEU A 21 -9.99 7.71 0.53
N SER A 22 -9.11 7.27 1.44
CA SER A 22 -8.93 7.90 2.77
C SER A 22 -7.73 8.86 2.87
N GLY A 23 -6.74 8.70 2.00
CA GLY A 23 -5.48 9.43 2.00
C GLY A 23 -4.36 8.83 2.89
N PHE A 24 -4.64 7.90 3.82
CA PHE A 24 -3.63 7.48 4.82
C PHE A 24 -3.65 6.00 5.25
N ALA A 25 -4.57 5.17 4.77
CA ALA A 25 -4.80 3.84 5.36
C ALA A 25 -3.97 2.68 4.76
N PHE A 26 -2.98 2.94 3.90
CA PHE A 26 -2.24 1.88 3.19
C PHE A 26 -1.62 0.86 4.12
N GLY A 27 -0.82 1.30 5.11
CA GLY A 27 -0.08 0.39 5.99
C GLY A 27 -1.01 -0.49 6.82
N MET A 28 -2.11 0.05 7.34
CA MET A 28 -3.09 -0.73 8.11
C MET A 28 -3.74 -1.82 7.27
N VAL A 29 -4.11 -1.50 6.04
CA VAL A 29 -4.75 -2.45 5.12
C VAL A 29 -3.75 -3.47 4.60
N ALA A 30 -2.54 -3.06 4.21
CA ALA A 30 -1.52 -3.97 3.71
C ALA A 30 -1.09 -4.99 4.77
N MET A 31 -0.95 -4.55 6.02
CA MET A 31 -0.55 -5.43 7.13
C MET A 31 -1.59 -6.50 7.45
N SER A 32 -2.88 -6.30 7.19
CA SER A 32 -3.89 -7.36 7.40
C SER A 32 -3.67 -8.59 6.51
N PHE A 33 -3.01 -8.39 5.36
CA PHE A 33 -2.57 -9.47 4.46
C PHE A 33 -1.14 -9.91 4.75
N TRP A 34 -0.21 -8.96 4.90
CA TRP A 34 1.22 -9.23 4.93
C TRP A 34 1.73 -9.78 6.26
N ALA A 35 1.04 -9.53 7.38
CA ALA A 35 1.48 -9.96 8.71
C ALA A 35 1.65 -11.49 8.85
N TRP A 36 0.99 -12.28 8.00
CA TRP A 36 0.93 -13.73 8.13
C TRP A 36 1.92 -14.50 7.26
N GLY A 37 2.55 -13.85 6.28
CA GLY A 37 3.35 -14.56 5.26
C GLY A 37 4.51 -13.78 4.67
N LEU A 38 4.75 -12.54 5.10
CA LEU A 38 5.92 -11.76 4.70
C LEU A 38 6.87 -11.58 5.89
N ASP A 39 8.16 -11.54 5.58
CA ASP A 39 9.17 -11.14 6.57
C ASP A 39 8.83 -9.74 7.11
N PRO A 40 8.84 -9.52 8.44
CA PRO A 40 8.45 -8.23 9.03
C PRO A 40 9.24 -7.04 8.49
N ARG A 41 10.53 -7.25 8.17
CA ARG A 41 11.39 -6.23 7.57
C ARG A 41 10.93 -5.86 6.16
N LEU A 42 10.56 -6.85 5.35
CA LEU A 42 10.06 -6.65 4.00
C LEU A 42 8.67 -6.00 4.03
N ALA A 43 7.76 -6.49 4.87
CA ALA A 43 6.43 -5.90 5.05
C ALA A 43 6.50 -4.43 5.47
N ALA A 44 7.40 -4.09 6.41
CA ALA A 44 7.61 -2.71 6.84
C ALA A 44 8.10 -1.83 5.67
N ALA A 45 9.14 -2.27 4.94
CA ALA A 45 9.67 -1.52 3.80
C ALA A 45 8.61 -1.30 2.69
N LEU A 46 7.85 -2.35 2.35
CA LEU A 46 6.77 -2.28 1.37
C LEU A 46 5.64 -1.35 1.83
N SER A 47 5.31 -1.35 3.13
CA SER A 47 4.24 -0.50 3.67
C SER A 47 4.60 0.99 3.56
N VAL A 48 5.84 1.35 3.85
CA VAL A 48 6.35 2.72 3.72
C VAL A 48 6.42 3.13 2.25
N PHE A 49 6.96 2.26 1.39
CA PHE A 49 7.09 2.54 -0.03
C PHE A 49 5.73 2.69 -0.73
N GLY A 50 4.79 1.78 -0.45
CA GLY A 50 3.44 1.84 -1.02
C GLY A 50 2.66 3.05 -0.52
N ALA A 51 2.72 3.34 0.78
CA ALA A 51 2.10 4.54 1.35
C ALA A 51 2.68 5.83 0.75
N LEU A 52 4.00 5.93 0.60
CA LEU A 52 4.64 7.08 -0.04
C LEU A 52 4.20 7.22 -1.50
N THR A 53 4.13 6.11 -2.25
CA THR A 53 3.69 6.11 -3.64
C THR A 53 2.26 6.62 -3.77
N GLY A 54 1.34 6.16 -2.92
CA GLY A 54 -0.03 6.67 -2.90
C GLY A 54 -0.14 8.14 -2.51
N GLN A 55 0.71 8.63 -1.59
CA GLN A 55 0.76 10.05 -1.24
C GLN A 55 1.29 10.90 -2.41
N LEU A 56 2.34 10.45 -3.09
CA LEU A 56 2.87 11.11 -4.28
C LEU A 56 1.79 11.16 -5.38
N LEU A 57 1.12 10.05 -5.65
CA LEU A 57 0.00 10.02 -6.60
C LEU A 57 -1.11 11.00 -6.22
N ALA A 58 -1.49 11.07 -4.94
CA ALA A 58 -2.49 12.02 -4.47
C ALA A 58 -2.06 13.48 -4.73
N VAL A 59 -0.81 13.84 -4.45
CA VAL A 59 -0.26 15.18 -4.70
C VAL A 59 -0.37 15.58 -6.17
N PHE A 60 -0.14 14.66 -7.10
CA PHE A 60 -0.21 14.95 -8.54
C PHE A 60 -1.61 14.81 -9.13
N THR A 61 -2.51 14.06 -8.48
CA THR A 61 -3.87 13.79 -8.99
C THR A 61 -4.88 14.80 -8.49
N VAL A 62 -4.70 15.36 -7.28
CA VAL A 62 -5.55 16.44 -6.78
C VAL A 62 -5.33 17.67 -7.66
N ARG A 63 -6.24 17.86 -8.62
CA ARG A 63 -6.31 19.10 -9.40
C ARG A 63 -6.59 20.22 -8.41
N ARG A 64 -5.69 21.19 -8.36
CA ARG A 64 -5.87 22.43 -7.58
C ARG A 64 -7.03 23.22 -8.19
N GLY A 65 -8.26 22.83 -7.83
CA GLY A 65 -9.43 23.69 -8.00
C GLY A 65 -9.25 24.86 -7.04
N PHE A 66 -9.20 26.07 -7.60
CA PHE A 66 -9.19 27.33 -6.87
C PHE A 66 -10.38 27.44 -5.93
#